data_AF-A0A7I4YZR2-F1
#
_entry.id   AF-A0A7I4YZR2-F1
#
_cell.length_a   1.000
_cell.length_b   1.000
_cell.length_c   1.000
_cell.angle_alpha   90.00
_cell.angle_beta   90.00
_cell.angle_gamma   90.00
#
_symmetry.space_group_name_H-M   'P 1'
#
loop_
_entity.id
_entity.type
_entity.pdbx_description
1 polymer ?
#
loop_
_entity_poly.entity_id
_entity_poly.type
_entity_poly.pdbx_seq_one_letter_code
_entity_poly.pdbx_strand_id
1 'polypeptide(L)'
;MANDDGVQNMHFSQLLIDSDEEQTEDDDDVAYARSSASGTDSDTSNSEDEGSMDSWTSDIEEHDRFTFDEDYGVHADVFSHGEPIDFFKLFLDDDIMDLITAETNKYGNAKAAAVGKTFIETDNREMYKFFGMCLQMGLVKMPSLRDYWSSEVALGGHSIMCSIMTSRRFEELLRFLHLVDNSEDGNGNRLFEIAHFLELFNERCMKYYKAGRNVCIDESLVPFRERIHFRQYIPSKRHRHGIKLFKLGAEGGYTSKIKIYAGKDPHRNGPLADSVVLELMEGFLNQGRSL
;
A
#
# COMPACT_ATOMS: atom_id res chain seq x y z
N MET A 1 -14.49 8.32 51.94
CA MET A 1 -13.78 9.54 51.50
C MET A 1 -13.09 9.19 50.20
N ALA A 2 -13.39 9.99 49.19
CA ALA A 2 -13.15 9.77 47.77
C ALA A 2 -11.68 9.98 47.35
N ASN A 3 -11.39 9.47 46.15
CA ASN A 3 -10.40 9.83 45.12
C ASN A 3 -10.03 8.49 44.45
N ASP A 4 -10.75 7.96 43.46
CA ASP A 4 -10.95 8.43 42.08
C ASP A 4 -9.67 8.95 41.42
N ASP A 5 -8.92 8.03 40.80
CA ASP A 5 -7.99 8.32 39.71
C ASP A 5 -8.31 7.33 38.58
N GLY A 6 -9.29 7.70 37.75
CA GLY A 6 -9.63 7.01 36.52
C GLY A 6 -8.48 7.11 35.51
N VAL A 7 -7.72 6.03 35.36
CA VAL A 7 -6.83 5.85 34.22
C VAL A 7 -7.70 5.51 33.01
N GLN A 8 -7.83 6.46 32.09
CA GLN A 8 -8.61 6.31 30.86
C GLN A 8 -8.03 5.18 29.98
N ASN A 9 -8.88 4.21 29.66
CA ASN A 9 -8.63 3.17 28.66
C ASN A 9 -8.55 3.81 27.27
N MET A 10 -7.32 4.01 26.77
CA MET A 10 -7.08 4.46 25.41
C MET A 10 -7.28 3.30 24.43
N HIS A 11 -8.27 3.42 23.55
CA HIS A 11 -8.47 2.55 22.39
C HIS A 11 -7.21 2.61 21.50
N PHE A 12 -6.80 1.50 20.88
CA PHE A 12 -5.59 1.47 20.02
C PHE A 12 -5.65 2.52 18.89
N SER A 13 -6.86 2.83 18.39
CA SER A 13 -7.03 3.93 17.42
C SER A 13 -6.85 5.32 18.02
N GLN A 14 -6.98 5.49 19.34
CA GLN A 14 -6.82 6.75 20.05
C GLN A 14 -5.34 7.09 20.30
N LEU A 15 -4.49 6.07 20.48
CA LEU A 15 -3.02 6.23 20.44
C LEU A 15 -2.50 6.75 19.09
N LEU A 16 -3.29 6.61 18.01
CA LEU A 16 -3.04 7.18 16.67
C LEU A 16 -3.80 8.50 16.43
N ILE A 17 -4.38 9.09 17.48
CA ILE A 17 -5.18 10.32 17.42
C ILE A 17 -4.66 11.35 18.43
N ASP A 18 -4.13 10.90 19.58
CA ASP A 18 -3.71 11.79 20.67
C ASP A 18 -2.27 12.32 20.54
N SER A 19 -1.56 12.07 19.42
CA SER A 19 -0.32 12.78 19.08
C SER A 19 -0.62 14.15 18.45
N ASP A 20 -1.12 15.01 19.32
CA ASP A 20 -1.04 16.46 19.29
C ASP A 20 -1.91 17.22 18.30
N GLU A 21 -2.92 17.88 18.91
CA GLU A 21 -3.41 19.21 18.57
C GLU A 21 -2.26 20.16 18.24
N GLU A 22 -1.89 20.27 16.96
CA GLU A 22 -1.32 21.50 16.43
C GLU A 22 -1.85 21.74 15.02
N GLN A 23 -2.24 23.00 14.80
CA GLN A 23 -2.82 23.54 13.57
C GLN A 23 -1.90 23.28 12.37
N THR A 24 -2.46 22.74 11.31
CA THR A 24 -1.91 22.91 9.96
C THR A 24 -3.00 23.55 9.11
N GLU A 25 -2.91 24.87 8.98
CA GLU A 25 -3.42 25.58 7.81
C GLU A 25 -2.64 25.03 6.60
N ASP A 26 -3.35 24.41 5.67
CA ASP A 26 -2.97 24.33 4.26
C ASP A 26 -4.24 23.95 3.49
N ASP A 27 -4.94 25.01 3.06
CA ASP A 27 -5.98 24.96 2.03
C ASP A 27 -5.33 24.49 0.73
N ASP A 28 -5.78 23.35 0.21
CA ASP A 28 -5.65 23.02 -1.21
C ASP A 28 -6.87 22.17 -1.60
N ASP A 29 -8.02 22.83 -1.59
CA ASP A 29 -9.26 22.36 -2.20
C ASP A 29 -9.05 22.21 -3.71
N VAL A 30 -8.82 20.97 -4.17
CA VAL A 30 -8.93 20.66 -5.60
C VAL A 30 -10.41 20.59 -5.96
N ALA A 31 -10.98 21.75 -6.24
CA ALA A 31 -12.34 21.89 -6.75
C ALA A 31 -12.47 21.14 -8.08
N TYR A 32 -13.27 20.07 -8.09
CA TYR A 32 -13.74 19.44 -9.33
C TYR A 32 -14.71 20.40 -10.03
N ALA A 33 -14.19 21.26 -10.91
CA ALA A 33 -15.01 21.99 -11.86
C ALA A 33 -15.52 21.01 -12.93
N ARG A 34 -16.74 20.51 -12.76
CA ARG A 34 -17.53 19.94 -13.86
C ARG A 34 -17.91 21.08 -14.80
N SER A 35 -17.15 21.29 -15.88
CA SER A 35 -17.58 22.14 -16.98
C SER A 35 -18.65 21.41 -17.79
N SER A 36 -19.92 21.69 -17.50
CA SER A 36 -21.02 21.46 -18.42
C SER A 36 -20.99 22.53 -19.52
N ALA A 37 -20.34 22.22 -20.64
CA ALA A 37 -20.37 23.05 -21.84
C ALA A 37 -21.67 22.78 -22.62
N SER A 38 -22.66 23.64 -22.41
CA SER A 38 -23.79 23.86 -23.32
C SER A 38 -23.31 24.81 -24.42
N GLY A 39 -22.82 24.26 -25.53
CA GLY A 39 -22.50 25.01 -26.75
C GLY A 39 -23.57 24.76 -27.81
N THR A 40 -24.48 25.71 -27.98
CA THR A 40 -25.29 25.87 -29.18
C THR A 40 -24.40 26.44 -30.29
N ASP A 41 -24.11 25.64 -31.31
CA ASP A 41 -23.51 26.13 -32.55
C ASP A 41 -24.54 26.11 -33.68
N SER A 42 -24.80 27.30 -34.20
CA SER A 42 -25.68 27.61 -35.32
C SER A 42 -24.96 27.39 -36.65
N ASP A 43 -25.59 26.65 -37.55
CA ASP A 43 -25.20 26.49 -38.96
C ASP A 43 -25.14 27.85 -39.70
N THR A 44 -24.09 28.06 -40.52
CA THR A 44 -24.15 28.27 -41.99
C THR A 44 -22.95 29.04 -42.55
N SER A 45 -22.14 28.39 -43.40
CA SER A 45 -22.03 28.64 -44.86
C SER A 45 -20.66 28.25 -45.44
N ASN A 46 -20.74 27.67 -46.64
CA ASN A 46 -19.70 27.00 -47.44
C ASN A 46 -18.44 27.84 -47.79
N SER A 47 -17.31 27.14 -47.88
CA SER A 47 -16.36 27.33 -48.97
C SER A 47 -15.72 25.98 -49.34
N GLU A 48 -15.72 25.71 -50.64
CA GLU A 48 -15.33 24.48 -51.33
C GLU A 48 -13.84 24.16 -51.14
N ASP A 49 -13.54 22.98 -50.58
CA ASP A 49 -12.24 22.31 -50.71
C ASP A 49 -12.50 20.86 -51.12
N GLU A 50 -12.42 20.60 -52.42
CA GLU A 50 -12.46 19.24 -52.99
C GLU A 50 -11.12 18.53 -52.75
N GLY A 51 -10.87 18.15 -51.50
CA GLY A 51 -9.96 17.08 -51.15
C GLY A 51 -10.81 15.88 -50.74
N SER A 52 -10.73 14.79 -51.51
CA SER A 52 -11.37 13.49 -51.27
C SER A 52 -11.69 13.24 -49.79
N MET A 53 -12.91 13.58 -49.39
CA MET A 53 -13.46 13.19 -48.09
C MET A 53 -13.52 11.67 -48.12
N ASP A 54 -12.62 11.01 -47.38
CA ASP A 54 -12.77 9.59 -47.07
C ASP A 54 -14.17 9.40 -46.50
N SER A 55 -15.05 8.85 -47.32
CA SER A 55 -16.37 8.40 -46.90
C SER A 55 -16.15 7.52 -45.68
N TRP A 56 -16.82 7.82 -44.57
CA TRP A 56 -16.96 6.88 -43.47
C TRP A 56 -17.39 5.54 -44.07
N THR A 57 -16.48 4.58 -44.03
CA THR A 57 -16.70 3.24 -44.54
C THR A 57 -17.42 2.44 -43.45
N SER A 58 -18.44 1.68 -43.83
CA SER A 58 -19.10 0.71 -42.95
C SER A 58 -18.24 -0.51 -42.68
N ASP A 59 -17.14 -0.66 -43.42
CA ASP A 59 -16.17 -1.75 -43.28
C ASP A 59 -15.20 -1.36 -42.16
N ILE A 60 -15.64 -1.57 -40.92
CA ILE A 60 -14.77 -1.51 -39.75
C ILE A 60 -13.95 -2.80 -39.76
N GLU A 61 -12.73 -2.75 -40.29
CA GLU A 61 -11.74 -3.78 -40.02
C GLU A 61 -11.22 -3.57 -38.59
N GLU A 62 -11.46 -4.54 -37.69
CA GLU A 62 -10.80 -4.57 -36.38
C GLU A 62 -9.28 -4.71 -36.60
N HIS A 63 -8.59 -3.57 -36.62
CA HIS A 63 -7.14 -3.55 -36.52
C HIS A 63 -6.74 -3.82 -35.07
N ASP A 64 -6.66 -5.10 -34.69
CA ASP A 64 -5.95 -5.48 -33.47
C ASP A 64 -4.45 -5.33 -33.71
N ARG A 65 -3.94 -4.13 -33.44
CA ARG A 65 -2.52 -3.79 -33.62
C ARG A 65 -1.62 -4.60 -32.68
N PHE A 66 -2.18 -5.20 -31.63
CA PHE A 66 -1.45 -5.91 -30.60
C PHE A 66 -2.21 -7.16 -30.15
N THR A 67 -1.89 -8.30 -30.76
CA THR A 67 -2.41 -9.60 -30.34
C THR A 67 -1.82 -10.01 -28.99
N PHE A 68 -2.67 -10.39 -28.04
CA PHE A 68 -2.26 -11.03 -26.79
C PHE A 68 -1.98 -12.53 -27.05
N ASP A 69 -0.71 -12.93 -26.97
CA ASP A 69 -0.25 -14.31 -27.26
C ASP A 69 0.65 -14.86 -26.14
N GLU A 70 0.45 -14.38 -24.92
CA GLU A 70 1.27 -14.75 -23.77
C GLU A 70 0.55 -15.72 -22.84
N ASP A 71 1.28 -16.70 -22.33
CA ASP A 71 0.85 -17.47 -21.16
C ASP A 71 0.56 -16.53 -19.99
N TYR A 72 -0.49 -16.82 -19.24
CA TYR A 72 -0.93 -16.04 -18.09
C TYR A 72 -1.53 -16.92 -16.99
N GLY A 73 -1.70 -16.34 -15.81
CA GLY A 73 -2.24 -17.01 -14.63
C GLY A 73 -1.17 -17.32 -13.59
N VAL A 74 -1.50 -18.27 -12.72
CA VAL A 74 -0.68 -18.65 -11.56
C VAL A 74 0.60 -19.35 -12.02
N HIS A 75 1.74 -18.94 -11.49
CA HIS A 75 3.04 -19.54 -11.81
C HIS A 75 3.13 -21.00 -11.32
N ALA A 76 3.86 -21.84 -12.05
CA ALA A 76 4.01 -23.27 -11.74
C ALA A 76 4.46 -23.54 -10.29
N ASP A 77 5.41 -22.75 -9.80
CA ASP A 77 5.93 -22.84 -8.42
C ASP A 77 4.85 -22.68 -7.35
N VAL A 78 3.75 -21.99 -7.61
CA VAL A 78 2.68 -21.83 -6.61
C VAL A 78 1.99 -23.17 -6.34
N PHE A 79 1.88 -24.05 -7.35
CA PHE A 79 1.21 -25.33 -7.23
C PHE A 79 2.01 -26.37 -6.44
N SER A 80 3.28 -26.12 -6.11
CA SER A 80 4.06 -26.99 -5.22
C SER A 80 3.81 -26.73 -3.73
N HIS A 81 3.00 -25.72 -3.39
CA HIS A 81 2.72 -25.31 -2.02
C HIS A 81 1.36 -25.84 -1.54
N GLY A 82 1.25 -26.16 -0.26
CA GLY A 82 0.06 -26.83 0.29
C GLY A 82 -0.52 -26.16 1.54
N GLU A 83 0.34 -25.57 2.38
CA GLU A 83 -0.08 -24.97 3.64
C GLU A 83 -0.24 -23.45 3.50
N PRO A 84 -1.16 -22.80 4.24
CA PRO A 84 -1.34 -21.34 4.18
C PRO A 84 -0.06 -20.52 4.37
N ILE A 85 0.86 -21.00 5.22
CA ILE A 85 2.15 -20.33 5.46
C ILE A 85 3.06 -20.34 4.25
N ASP A 86 2.96 -21.37 3.40
CA ASP A 86 3.75 -21.48 2.18
C ASP A 86 3.39 -20.35 1.21
N PHE A 87 2.10 -20.08 1.05
CA PHE A 87 1.61 -18.98 0.21
C PHE A 87 2.00 -17.61 0.78
N PHE A 88 2.00 -17.45 2.10
CA PHE A 88 2.49 -16.22 2.74
C PHE A 88 3.98 -15.98 2.42
N LYS A 89 4.79 -17.05 2.49
CA LYS A 89 6.23 -17.01 2.19
C LYS A 89 6.56 -16.80 0.72
N LEU A 90 5.59 -16.86 -0.19
CA LEU A 90 5.79 -16.39 -1.56
C LEU A 90 6.02 -14.87 -1.60
N PHE A 91 5.38 -14.11 -0.70
CA PHE A 91 5.43 -12.64 -0.71
C PHE A 91 6.32 -12.05 0.38
N LEU A 92 6.43 -12.73 1.53
CA LEU A 92 7.38 -12.41 2.61
C LEU A 92 8.32 -13.61 2.76
N ASP A 93 9.15 -13.78 1.74
CA ASP A 93 10.19 -14.81 1.67
C ASP A 93 11.33 -14.53 2.64
N ASP A 94 12.31 -15.45 2.68
CA ASP A 94 13.45 -15.33 3.58
C ASP A 94 14.29 -14.07 3.25
N ASP A 95 14.40 -13.65 1.98
CA ASP A 95 15.11 -12.43 1.58
C ASP A 95 14.47 -11.16 2.17
N ILE A 96 13.15 -11.01 2.04
CA ILE A 96 12.41 -9.88 2.61
C ILE A 96 12.47 -9.91 4.13
N MET A 97 12.41 -11.10 4.74
CA MET A 97 12.51 -11.24 6.19
C MET A 97 13.91 -10.93 6.71
N ASP A 98 14.96 -11.31 5.98
CA ASP A 98 16.33 -10.96 6.30
C ASP A 98 16.53 -9.45 6.27
N LEU A 99 15.99 -8.76 5.25
CA LEU A 99 15.97 -7.29 5.20
C LEU A 99 15.29 -6.69 6.44
N ILE A 100 14.06 -7.12 6.74
CA ILE A 100 13.28 -6.60 7.88
C ILE A 100 14.04 -6.82 9.19
N THR A 101 14.56 -8.04 9.41
CA THR A 101 15.25 -8.43 10.63
C THR A 101 16.56 -7.66 10.80
N ALA A 102 17.37 -7.57 9.73
CA ALA A 102 18.65 -6.87 9.75
C ALA A 102 18.48 -5.39 10.08
N GLU A 103 17.57 -4.70 9.39
CA GLU A 103 17.36 -3.26 9.58
C GLU A 103 16.68 -2.94 10.91
N THR A 104 15.76 -3.79 11.36
CA THR A 104 15.15 -3.68 12.70
C THR A 104 16.20 -3.82 13.80
N ASN A 105 17.10 -4.80 13.70
CA ASN A 105 18.18 -4.99 14.67
C ASN A 105 19.16 -3.81 14.66
N LYS A 106 19.55 -3.34 13.47
CA LYS A 106 20.43 -2.19 13.31
C LYS A 106 19.84 -0.93 13.96
N TYR A 107 18.57 -0.64 13.66
CA TYR A 107 17.85 0.51 14.21
C TYR A 107 17.66 0.41 15.72
N GLY A 108 17.20 -0.76 16.21
CA GLY A 108 16.99 -1.02 17.63
C GLY A 108 18.28 -0.85 18.44
N ASN A 109 19.38 -1.43 17.97
CA ASN A 109 20.70 -1.28 18.60
C ASN A 109 21.15 0.18 18.66
N ALA A 110 21.03 0.93 17.55
CA ALA A 110 21.42 2.33 17.51
C ALA A 110 20.61 3.20 18.49
N LYS A 111 19.28 3.03 18.52
CA LYS A 111 18.40 3.80 19.41
C LYS A 111 18.55 3.41 20.88
N ALA A 112 18.75 2.13 21.19
CA ALA A 112 18.99 1.68 22.56
C ALA A 112 20.33 2.21 23.08
N ALA A 113 21.40 2.12 22.27
CA ALA A 113 22.72 2.64 22.63
C ALA A 113 22.70 4.14 22.94
N ALA A 114 21.93 4.93 22.16
CA ALA A 114 21.78 6.37 22.36
C ALA A 114 21.21 6.76 23.74
N VAL A 115 20.49 5.85 24.41
CA VAL A 115 19.92 6.05 25.75
C VAL A 115 20.56 5.16 26.83
N GLY A 116 21.72 4.57 26.54
CA GLY A 116 22.45 3.71 27.47
C GLY A 116 21.76 2.39 27.79
N LYS A 117 20.92 1.88 26.87
CA LYS A 117 20.22 0.59 26.99
C LYS A 117 20.73 -0.39 25.94
N THR A 118 20.38 -1.66 26.13
CA THR A 118 20.65 -2.74 25.17
C THR A 118 19.33 -3.15 24.51
N PHE A 119 19.35 -3.24 23.17
CA PHE A 119 18.26 -3.83 22.41
C PHE A 119 18.45 -5.34 22.36
N ILE A 120 17.36 -6.11 22.51
CA ILE A 120 17.40 -7.55 22.30
C ILE A 120 17.10 -7.77 20.82
N GLU A 121 18.09 -8.28 20.10
CA GLU A 121 17.94 -8.57 18.67
C GLU A 121 16.83 -9.58 18.40
N THR A 122 16.21 -9.43 17.24
CA THR A 122 15.18 -10.31 16.69
C THR A 122 15.78 -11.21 15.61
N ASP A 123 15.05 -12.27 15.26
CA ASP A 123 15.38 -13.18 14.18
C ASP A 123 14.14 -13.39 13.28
N ASN A 124 14.33 -13.98 12.10
CA ASN A 124 13.23 -14.21 11.16
C ASN A 124 12.08 -15.01 11.79
N ARG A 125 12.39 -15.96 12.68
CA ARG A 125 11.37 -16.78 13.34
C ARG A 125 10.52 -15.95 14.30
N GLU A 126 11.11 -15.04 15.06
CA GLU A 126 10.42 -14.09 15.92
C GLU A 126 9.60 -13.10 15.09
N MET A 127 10.16 -12.58 14.00
CA MET A 127 9.44 -11.67 13.09
C MET A 127 8.27 -12.35 12.39
N TYR A 128 8.36 -13.63 11.99
CA TYR A 128 7.22 -14.39 11.50
C TYR A 128 6.11 -14.54 12.55
N LYS A 129 6.46 -14.76 13.82
CA LYS A 129 5.47 -14.75 14.91
C LYS A 129 4.83 -13.38 15.06
N PHE A 130 5.61 -12.31 15.03
CA PHE A 130 5.12 -10.93 15.10
C PHE A 130 4.09 -10.65 13.98
N PHE A 131 4.43 -10.92 12.73
CA PHE A 131 3.49 -10.74 11.61
C PHE A 131 2.29 -11.68 11.68
N GLY A 132 2.48 -12.93 12.12
CA GLY A 132 1.37 -13.86 12.38
C GLY A 132 0.39 -13.32 13.42
N MET A 133 0.90 -12.67 14.48
CA MET A 133 0.07 -11.98 15.47
C MET A 133 -0.65 -10.77 14.84
N CYS A 134 0.00 -9.97 14.00
CA CYS A 134 -0.65 -8.88 13.26
C CYS A 134 -1.80 -9.37 12.36
N LEU A 135 -1.59 -10.49 11.65
CA LEU A 135 -2.64 -11.13 10.82
C LEU A 135 -3.83 -11.58 11.68
N GLN A 136 -3.55 -12.22 12.82
CA GLN A 136 -4.58 -12.65 13.77
C GLN A 136 -5.35 -11.46 14.36
N MET A 137 -4.68 -10.34 14.66
CA MET A 137 -5.33 -9.08 15.06
C MET A 137 -6.17 -8.47 13.93
N GLY A 138 -5.91 -8.84 12.67
CA GLY A 138 -6.74 -8.52 11.51
C GLY A 138 -8.10 -9.21 11.57
N LEU A 139 -8.10 -10.48 11.99
CA LEU A 139 -9.28 -11.35 12.04
C LEU A 139 -10.09 -11.17 13.33
N VAL A 140 -9.42 -11.15 14.48
CA VAL A 140 -10.04 -11.01 15.79
C VAL A 140 -9.70 -9.63 16.33
N LYS A 141 -10.69 -8.76 16.41
CA LYS A 141 -10.51 -7.38 16.91
C LYS A 141 -10.81 -7.30 18.39
N MET A 142 -9.80 -6.95 19.20
CA MET A 142 -9.96 -6.65 20.63
C MET A 142 -10.10 -5.13 20.86
N PRO A 143 -10.70 -4.70 21.98
CA PRO A 143 -10.92 -3.27 22.28
C PRO A 143 -9.63 -2.45 22.37
N SER A 144 -8.57 -3.03 22.93
CA SER A 144 -7.24 -2.43 23.00
C SER A 144 -6.14 -3.41 22.58
N LEU A 145 -4.94 -2.91 22.33
CA LEU A 145 -3.79 -3.75 22.00
C LEU A 145 -3.42 -4.68 23.17
N ARG A 146 -3.55 -4.24 24.41
CA ARG A 146 -3.15 -5.08 25.56
C ARG A 146 -4.15 -6.20 25.85
N ASP A 147 -5.39 -6.05 25.40
CA ASP A 147 -6.44 -7.05 25.59
C ASP A 147 -6.14 -8.38 24.89
N TYR A 148 -5.32 -8.40 23.84
CA TYR A 148 -4.85 -9.63 23.21
C TYR A 148 -4.02 -10.53 24.16
N TRP A 149 -3.44 -9.93 25.21
CA TRP A 149 -2.71 -10.62 26.27
C TRP A 149 -3.54 -10.83 27.54
N SER A 150 -4.77 -10.32 27.58
CA SER A 150 -5.63 -10.44 28.76
C SER A 150 -6.24 -11.85 28.88
N SER A 151 -6.35 -12.32 30.13
CA SER A 151 -7.09 -13.54 30.48
C SER A 151 -8.39 -13.20 31.24
N GLU A 152 -8.87 -11.96 31.15
CA GLU A 152 -10.13 -11.57 31.78
C GLU A 152 -11.30 -12.37 31.22
N VAL A 153 -12.19 -12.81 32.10
CA VAL A 153 -13.39 -13.59 31.74
C VAL A 153 -14.28 -12.81 30.77
N ALA A 154 -14.37 -11.48 30.93
CA ALA A 154 -15.15 -10.60 30.05
C ALA A 154 -14.61 -10.57 28.61
N LEU A 155 -13.33 -10.91 28.42
CA LEU A 155 -12.64 -10.96 27.12
C LEU A 155 -12.48 -12.40 26.60
N GLY A 156 -13.19 -13.37 27.19
CA GLY A 156 -13.17 -14.77 26.78
C GLY A 156 -12.33 -15.68 27.68
N GLY A 157 -11.68 -15.15 28.73
CA GLY A 157 -11.00 -15.93 29.77
C GLY A 157 -9.68 -16.60 29.35
N HIS A 158 -9.26 -16.43 28.09
CA HIS A 158 -8.04 -17.02 27.54
C HIS A 158 -7.29 -15.99 26.70
N SER A 159 -6.03 -15.74 27.03
CA SER A 159 -5.17 -14.89 26.22
C SER A 159 -4.90 -15.52 24.85
N ILE A 160 -5.07 -14.71 23.80
CA ILE A 160 -4.84 -15.10 22.40
C ILE A 160 -3.33 -15.17 22.11
N MET A 161 -2.54 -14.30 22.75
CA MET A 161 -1.16 -14.02 22.33
C MET A 161 -0.08 -14.39 23.36
N CYS A 162 -0.44 -14.58 24.64
CA CYS A 162 0.54 -14.83 25.71
C CYS A 162 1.45 -16.04 25.47
N SER A 163 0.97 -17.06 24.75
CA SER A 163 1.75 -18.26 24.43
C SER A 163 2.78 -18.06 23.31
N ILE A 164 2.68 -16.96 22.55
CA ILE A 164 3.50 -16.70 21.36
C ILE A 164 4.64 -15.73 21.70
N MET A 165 4.30 -14.57 22.27
CA MET A 165 5.21 -13.47 22.58
C MET A 165 4.62 -12.63 23.71
N THR A 166 5.46 -12.00 24.53
CA THR A 166 4.97 -11.07 25.57
C THR A 166 4.46 -9.76 24.96
N SER A 167 3.47 -9.12 25.59
CA SER A 167 2.95 -7.81 25.15
C SER A 167 4.06 -6.76 25.04
N ARG A 168 4.97 -6.75 26.02
CA ARG A 168 6.13 -5.85 26.02
C ARG A 168 7.06 -6.07 24.83
N ARG A 169 7.36 -7.33 24.48
CA ARG A 169 8.22 -7.63 23.33
C ARG A 169 7.53 -7.28 22.01
N PHE A 170 6.22 -7.53 21.89
CA PHE A 170 5.46 -7.12 20.71
C PHE A 170 5.45 -5.59 20.54
N GLU A 171 5.17 -4.83 21.61
CA GLU A 171 5.22 -3.36 21.58
C GLU A 171 6.63 -2.83 21.25
N GLU A 172 7.68 -3.52 21.70
CA GLU A 172 9.07 -3.20 21.37
C GLU A 172 9.37 -3.43 19.88
N LEU A 173 9.03 -4.60 19.32
CA LEU A 173 9.17 -4.87 17.89
C LEU A 173 8.34 -3.90 17.04
N LEU A 174 7.11 -3.59 17.45
CA LEU A 174 6.26 -2.62 16.75
C LEU A 174 6.90 -1.22 16.70
N ARG A 175 7.61 -0.82 17.76
CA ARG A 175 8.29 0.48 17.85
C ARG A 175 9.57 0.54 17.02
N PHE A 176 10.32 -0.56 16.94
CA PHE A 176 11.63 -0.61 16.31
C PHE A 176 11.63 -1.23 14.91
N LEU A 177 10.48 -1.72 14.42
CA LEU A 177 10.34 -2.25 13.06
C LEU A 177 10.90 -1.25 12.05
N HIS A 178 11.83 -1.70 11.23
CA HIS A 178 12.54 -0.86 10.29
C HIS A 178 12.89 -1.63 9.01
N LEU A 179 13.01 -0.92 7.89
CA LEU A 179 13.15 -1.51 6.55
C LEU A 179 14.32 -0.94 5.75
N VAL A 180 15.06 0.02 6.31
CA VAL A 180 16.16 0.71 5.61
C VAL A 180 17.33 0.96 6.54
N ASP A 181 18.50 1.18 5.97
CA ASP A 181 19.64 1.67 6.71
C ASP A 181 19.56 3.20 6.88
N ASN A 182 19.41 3.69 8.10
CA ASN A 182 19.45 5.13 8.39
C ASN A 182 20.80 5.80 8.12
N SER A 183 21.85 5.04 7.83
CA SER A 183 23.13 5.61 7.39
C SER A 183 23.11 6.07 5.93
N GLU A 184 22.14 5.62 5.15
CA GLU A 184 21.96 6.01 3.76
C GLU A 184 21.12 7.29 3.64
N ASP A 185 21.43 8.10 2.64
CA ASP A 185 20.67 9.31 2.32
C ASP A 185 19.55 8.96 1.33
N GLY A 186 18.31 9.23 1.72
CA GLY A 186 17.15 9.08 0.85
C GLY A 186 17.14 10.02 -0.36
N ASN A 187 18.07 10.97 -0.47
CA ASN A 187 18.19 11.91 -1.60
C ASN A 187 16.88 12.65 -1.90
N GLY A 188 16.12 12.98 -0.86
CA GLY A 188 14.80 13.62 -0.98
C GLY A 188 13.66 12.70 -1.41
N ASN A 189 13.89 11.38 -1.55
CA ASN A 189 12.85 10.39 -1.79
C ASN A 189 11.97 10.25 -0.55
N ARG A 190 10.72 10.74 -0.64
CA ARG A 190 9.73 10.68 0.44
C ARG A 190 9.32 9.25 0.83
N LEU A 191 9.56 8.27 -0.04
CA LEU A 191 9.28 6.85 0.20
C LEU A 191 10.52 6.07 0.59
N PHE A 192 11.66 6.73 0.84
CA PHE A 192 12.94 6.07 1.12
C PHE A 192 12.79 4.92 2.12
N GLU A 193 12.13 5.16 3.25
CA GLU A 193 11.93 4.19 4.34
C GLU A 193 11.19 2.89 3.96
N ILE A 194 10.52 2.82 2.80
CA ILE A 194 9.81 1.62 2.33
C ILE A 194 10.13 1.25 0.88
N ALA A 195 10.93 2.06 0.18
CA ALA A 195 11.11 1.94 -1.27
C ALA A 195 11.66 0.57 -1.66
N HIS A 196 12.74 0.11 -0.99
CA HIS A 196 13.35 -1.18 -1.28
C HIS A 196 12.42 -2.36 -0.97
N PHE A 197 11.73 -2.32 0.17
CA PHE A 197 10.71 -3.33 0.49
C PHE A 197 9.59 -3.37 -0.56
N LEU A 198 9.10 -2.22 -1.01
CA LEU A 198 8.02 -2.14 -2.00
C LEU A 198 8.47 -2.67 -3.37
N GLU A 199 9.72 -2.43 -3.77
CA GLU A 199 10.31 -2.99 -4.97
C GLU A 199 10.33 -4.52 -4.91
N LEU A 200 10.93 -5.09 -3.87
CA LEU A 200 10.96 -6.54 -3.65
C LEU A 200 9.54 -7.12 -3.62
N PHE A 201 8.63 -6.50 -2.88
CA PHE A 201 7.25 -6.97 -2.79
C PHE A 201 6.54 -6.99 -4.16
N ASN A 202 6.69 -5.93 -4.96
CA ASN A 202 6.15 -5.87 -6.32
C ASN A 202 6.76 -6.94 -7.23
N GLU A 203 8.05 -7.22 -7.12
CA GLU A 203 8.69 -8.32 -7.87
C GLU A 203 8.03 -9.67 -7.55
N ARG A 204 7.74 -9.94 -6.27
CA ARG A 204 7.07 -11.19 -5.86
C ARG A 204 5.64 -11.25 -6.39
N CYS A 205 4.90 -10.14 -6.32
CA CYS A 205 3.56 -10.05 -6.94
C CYS A 205 3.60 -10.37 -8.45
N MET A 206 4.59 -9.87 -9.16
CA MET A 206 4.75 -10.12 -10.60
C MET A 206 5.24 -11.54 -10.92
N LYS A 207 6.04 -12.14 -10.03
CA LYS A 207 6.63 -13.47 -10.22
C LYS A 207 5.58 -14.59 -10.15
N TYR A 208 4.70 -14.55 -9.15
CA TYR A 208 3.82 -15.69 -8.85
C TYR A 208 2.48 -15.68 -9.58
N TYR A 209 2.13 -14.57 -10.24
CA TYR A 209 0.96 -14.48 -11.09
C TYR A 209 1.23 -13.57 -12.28
N LYS A 210 1.15 -14.12 -13.48
CA LYS A 210 1.30 -13.36 -14.72
C LYS A 210 -0.06 -12.85 -15.17
N ALA A 211 -0.23 -11.52 -15.25
CA ALA A 211 -1.51 -10.94 -15.64
C ALA A 211 -1.88 -11.28 -17.09
N GLY A 212 -3.15 -11.62 -17.30
CA GLY A 212 -3.73 -11.94 -18.60
C GLY A 212 -3.98 -10.71 -19.47
N ARG A 213 -4.84 -10.86 -20.48
CA ARG A 213 -5.16 -9.79 -21.44
C ARG A 213 -5.73 -8.55 -20.78
N ASN A 214 -6.64 -8.72 -19.83
CA ASN A 214 -7.35 -7.60 -19.20
C ASN A 214 -6.73 -7.29 -17.83
N VAL A 215 -6.32 -6.05 -17.66
CA VAL A 215 -5.81 -5.50 -16.40
C VAL A 215 -6.58 -4.22 -16.07
N CYS A 216 -6.51 -3.77 -14.83
CA CYS A 216 -7.11 -2.50 -14.43
C CYS A 216 -6.16 -1.73 -13.51
N ILE A 217 -6.24 -0.41 -13.55
CA ILE A 217 -5.56 0.45 -12.58
C ILE A 217 -6.62 1.19 -11.77
N ASP A 218 -6.55 1.06 -10.45
CA ASP A 218 -7.48 1.74 -9.56
C ASP A 218 -6.79 2.24 -8.28
N GLU A 219 -7.46 3.16 -7.61
CA GLU A 219 -7.02 3.86 -6.42
C GLU A 219 -7.52 3.18 -5.13
N SER A 220 -6.60 2.90 -4.23
CA SER A 220 -6.87 2.45 -2.86
C SER A 220 -6.35 3.44 -1.84
N LEU A 221 -6.93 3.44 -0.63
CA LEU A 221 -6.51 4.32 0.45
C LEU A 221 -6.25 3.49 1.70
N VAL A 222 -5.02 3.55 2.21
CA VAL A 222 -4.65 2.99 3.51
C VAL A 222 -4.98 4.04 4.57
N PRO A 223 -5.95 3.80 5.48
CA PRO A 223 -6.33 4.79 6.48
C PRO A 223 -5.13 5.18 7.34
N PHE A 224 -4.83 6.47 7.37
CA PHE A 224 -3.71 7.03 8.13
C PHE A 224 -4.02 8.49 8.44
N ARG A 225 -3.93 8.86 9.72
CA ARG A 225 -4.26 10.21 10.19
C ARG A 225 -3.08 10.98 10.74
N GLU A 226 -2.00 10.28 11.06
CA GLU A 226 -0.80 10.87 11.63
C GLU A 226 -0.04 11.76 10.63
N ARG A 227 1.01 12.40 11.13
CA ARG A 227 1.86 13.31 10.36
C ARG A 227 2.69 12.54 9.33
N ILE A 228 2.36 12.68 8.05
CA ILE A 228 3.18 12.24 6.92
C ILE A 228 3.00 13.21 5.75
N HIS A 229 4.09 13.54 5.06
CA HIS A 229 4.13 14.60 4.05
C HIS A 229 3.20 14.38 2.84
N PHE A 230 2.76 13.16 2.59
CA PHE A 230 1.98 12.80 1.40
C PHE A 230 0.61 12.20 1.73
N ARG A 231 0.10 12.43 2.94
CA ARG A 231 -1.28 12.09 3.32
C ARG A 231 -2.27 12.73 2.33
N GLN A 232 -3.24 11.95 1.86
CA GLN A 232 -4.28 12.39 0.94
C GLN A 232 -5.63 12.47 1.64
N TYR A 233 -6.43 13.45 1.22
CA TYR A 233 -7.85 13.53 1.53
C TYR A 233 -8.67 13.17 0.28
N ILE A 234 -9.49 12.12 0.37
CA ILE A 234 -10.36 11.64 -0.72
C ILE A 234 -11.80 11.60 -0.19
N PRO A 235 -12.63 12.63 -0.47
CA PRO A 235 -13.98 12.77 0.11
C PRO A 235 -14.90 11.57 -0.15
N SER A 236 -14.73 10.91 -1.29
CA SER A 236 -15.57 9.80 -1.76
C SER A 236 -15.27 8.46 -1.06
N LYS A 237 -14.16 8.34 -0.32
CA LYS A 237 -13.78 7.10 0.36
C LYS A 237 -14.32 7.08 1.79
N ARG A 238 -14.71 5.89 2.28
CA ARG A 238 -15.22 5.69 3.67
C ARG A 238 -14.27 6.26 4.72
N HIS A 239 -12.99 5.93 4.60
CA HIS A 239 -11.92 6.63 5.30
C HIS A 239 -11.45 7.72 4.36
N ARG A 240 -11.62 8.99 4.75
CA ARG A 240 -11.30 10.12 3.87
C ARG A 240 -9.82 10.50 3.89
N HIS A 241 -9.11 10.25 4.99
CA HIS A 241 -7.69 10.56 5.13
C HIS A 241 -6.84 9.29 5.14
N GLY A 242 -5.76 9.29 4.37
CA GLY A 242 -4.84 8.15 4.34
C GLY A 242 -3.73 8.26 3.31
N ILE A 243 -2.97 7.18 3.16
CA ILE A 243 -1.94 7.03 2.14
C ILE A 243 -2.62 6.48 0.88
N LYS A 244 -2.54 7.22 -0.22
CA LYS A 244 -3.11 6.81 -1.51
C LYS A 244 -2.17 5.84 -2.21
N LEU A 245 -2.74 4.74 -2.69
CA LEU A 245 -2.09 3.71 -3.48
C LEU A 245 -2.75 3.65 -4.85
N PHE A 246 -1.96 3.48 -5.90
CA PHE A 246 -2.42 2.98 -7.19
C PHE A 246 -2.06 1.50 -7.30
N LYS A 247 -2.99 0.67 -7.75
CA LYS A 247 -2.79 -0.76 -7.88
C LYS A 247 -3.06 -1.20 -9.31
N LEU A 248 -2.15 -1.98 -9.88
CA LEU A 248 -2.40 -2.74 -11.08
C LEU A 248 -3.10 -4.05 -10.68
N GLY A 249 -4.39 -4.14 -10.96
CA GLY A 249 -5.21 -5.33 -10.77
C GLY A 249 -5.19 -6.24 -12.00
N ALA A 250 -5.17 -7.54 -11.76
CA ALA A 250 -5.42 -8.55 -12.78
C ALA A 250 -6.73 -9.28 -12.48
N GLU A 251 -7.12 -10.17 -13.39
CA GLU A 251 -8.29 -11.03 -13.24
C GLU A 251 -8.31 -11.77 -11.89
N GLY A 252 -9.51 -11.97 -11.31
CA GLY A 252 -9.67 -12.58 -10.00
C GLY A 252 -9.33 -11.67 -8.81
N GLY A 253 -9.06 -10.38 -9.06
CA GLY A 253 -8.76 -9.41 -8.00
C GLY A 253 -7.32 -9.45 -7.49
N TYR A 254 -6.42 -10.13 -8.22
CA TYR A 254 -5.00 -10.18 -7.89
C TYR A 254 -4.34 -8.82 -8.09
N THR A 255 -3.48 -8.40 -7.15
CA THR A 255 -2.70 -7.16 -7.29
C THR A 255 -1.31 -7.48 -7.80
N SER A 256 -1.00 -7.05 -9.02
CA SER A 256 0.28 -7.33 -9.69
C SER A 256 1.37 -6.32 -9.31
N LYS A 257 1.02 -5.04 -9.15
CA LYS A 257 1.95 -3.98 -8.78
C LYS A 257 1.24 -2.91 -7.95
N ILE A 258 1.94 -2.34 -6.98
CA ILE A 258 1.46 -1.25 -6.13
C ILE A 258 2.41 -0.06 -6.26
N LYS A 259 1.85 1.13 -6.45
CA LYS A 259 2.57 2.40 -6.40
C LYS A 259 1.98 3.29 -5.32
N ILE A 260 2.82 3.76 -4.40
CA ILE A 260 2.43 4.73 -3.37
C ILE A 260 2.46 6.14 -3.98
N TYR A 261 1.40 6.92 -3.77
CA TYR A 261 1.39 8.32 -4.15
C TYR A 261 2.07 9.17 -3.06
N ALA A 262 3.27 9.67 -3.37
CA ALA A 262 4.10 10.47 -2.45
C ALA A 262 3.95 11.99 -2.63
N GLY A 263 2.86 12.45 -3.25
CA GLY A 263 2.59 13.86 -3.54
C GLY A 263 3.11 14.30 -4.92
N LYS A 264 3.32 15.62 -5.08
CA LYS A 264 3.84 16.20 -6.33
C LYS A 264 5.28 15.77 -6.54
N ASP A 265 5.54 15.14 -7.67
CA ASP A 265 6.88 14.85 -8.16
C ASP A 265 7.36 16.02 -9.04
N PRO A 266 8.41 16.77 -8.64
CA PRO A 266 8.91 17.90 -9.41
C PRO A 266 9.54 17.50 -10.75
N HIS A 267 9.88 16.21 -10.93
CA HIS A 267 10.48 15.69 -12.16
C HIS A 267 9.45 15.08 -13.12
N ARG A 268 8.17 15.00 -12.72
CA ARG A 268 7.11 14.44 -13.58
C ARG A 268 6.80 15.38 -14.74
N ASN A 269 6.96 14.87 -15.96
CA ASN A 269 6.49 15.52 -17.16
C ASN A 269 5.07 15.03 -17.50
N GLY A 270 4.11 15.95 -17.53
CA GLY A 270 2.73 15.67 -17.93
C GLY A 270 1.76 15.30 -16.79
N PRO A 271 0.54 14.84 -17.14
CA PRO A 271 -0.50 14.47 -16.19
C PRO A 271 -0.06 13.35 -15.23
N LEU A 272 -0.55 13.39 -13.98
CA LEU A 272 -0.31 12.33 -13.00
C LEU A 272 -0.80 10.97 -13.51
N ALA A 273 -1.98 10.94 -14.14
CA ALA A 273 -2.59 9.72 -14.65
C ALA A 273 -1.67 9.00 -15.64
N ASP A 274 -1.14 9.72 -16.62
CA ASP A 274 -0.25 9.17 -17.65
C ASP A 274 1.00 8.53 -17.03
N SER A 275 1.67 9.25 -16.12
CA SER A 275 2.87 8.75 -15.44
C SER A 275 2.57 7.50 -14.60
N VAL A 276 1.46 7.50 -13.86
CA VAL A 276 1.04 6.35 -13.04
C VAL A 276 0.73 5.16 -13.92
N VAL A 277 -0.01 5.36 -15.02
CA VAL A 277 -0.38 4.30 -15.95
C VAL A 277 0.86 3.70 -16.60
N LEU A 278 1.77 4.54 -17.12
CA LEU A 278 2.99 4.06 -17.78
C LEU A 278 3.91 3.29 -16.83
N GLU A 279 4.07 3.75 -15.58
CA GLU A 279 4.92 3.08 -14.60
C GLU A 279 4.31 1.77 -14.08
N LEU A 280 2.99 1.74 -13.84
CA LEU A 280 2.33 0.51 -13.42
C LEU A 280 2.27 -0.52 -14.56
N MET A 281 2.08 -0.07 -15.80
CA MET A 281 2.06 -0.92 -16.99
C MET A 281 3.46 -1.28 -17.50
N GLU A 282 4.53 -0.81 -16.86
CA GLU A 282 5.89 -1.19 -17.21
C GLU A 282 6.04 -2.73 -17.16
N GLY A 283 6.59 -3.30 -18.23
CA GLY A 283 6.64 -4.76 -18.42
C GLY A 283 5.37 -5.38 -19.00
N PHE A 284 4.30 -4.61 -19.21
CA PHE A 284 3.05 -5.03 -19.87
C PHE A 284 2.76 -4.29 -21.18
N LEU A 285 3.47 -3.19 -21.45
CA LEU A 285 3.33 -2.37 -22.65
C LEU A 285 3.65 -3.18 -23.92
N ASN A 286 2.91 -2.88 -25.00
CA ASN A 286 3.08 -3.49 -26.33
C ASN A 286 2.90 -5.01 -26.40
N GLN A 287 2.19 -5.61 -25.44
CA GLN A 287 1.96 -7.07 -25.35
C GLN A 287 0.48 -7.45 -25.56
N GLY A 288 -0.31 -6.58 -26.20
CA GLY A 288 -1.73 -6.86 -26.49
C GLY A 288 -2.68 -6.85 -25.29
N ARG A 289 -2.24 -6.29 -24.16
CA ARG A 289 -3.09 -6.12 -22.98
C ARG A 289 -4.01 -4.91 -23.08
N SER A 290 -5.21 -5.05 -22.54
CA SER A 290 -6.23 -4.01 -22.41
C SER A 290 -6.29 -3.53 -20.95
N LEU A 291 -6.31 -2.20 -20.77
CA LEU A 291 -6.44 -1.50 -19.49
C LEU A 291 -7.86 -0.94 -19.32
#